data_AF-A0A9D3LRA4-F1
#
_entry.id   AF-A0A9D3LRA4-F1
#
_cell.length_a   1.000
_cell.length_b   1.000
_cell.length_c   1.000
_cell.angle_alpha   90.00
_cell.angle_beta   90.00
_cell.angle_gamma   90.00
#
_symmetry.space_group_name_H-M   'P 1'
#
loop_
_entity.id
_entity.type
_entity.pdbx_description
1 polymer ?
#
loop_
_entity_poly.entity_id
_entity_poly.type
_entity_poly.pdbx_seq_one_letter_code
_entity_poly.pdbx_strand_id
1 'polypeptide(L)'
;MGTLWVMQCAVGCVALLSVVVTGQTTGNQGRSTFKTNEDTHAPSSRMRRRGRQDQLRGPNVCGSRFHSYCCPGWKTLPGGNQCIVPICRNSCGDGFCSRPNMCTCANGQIAPSCGAKSGSQCNIRCMNGGVCAEDHCKCPKGYVGTYCGQPVCESGCQNGGRCIGPNRCACVYGFTGPQCERVCTPEMIKLLAGGLLS
;
A
#
# COMPACT_ATOMS: atom_id res chain seq x y z
N MET A 1 -44.84 -32.99 -48.45
CA MET A 1 -44.33 -34.38 -48.35
C MET A 1 -43.12 -34.36 -47.40
N GLY A 2 -43.19 -34.16 -46.08
CA GLY A 2 -44.28 -34.35 -45.13
C GLY A 2 -44.47 -35.84 -44.85
N THR A 3 -43.66 -36.40 -43.93
CA THR A 3 -43.77 -37.70 -43.21
C THR A 3 -42.54 -38.63 -43.30
N LEU A 4 -41.34 -38.20 -42.87
CA LEU A 4 -40.26 -39.20 -42.63
C LEU A 4 -39.19 -38.82 -41.58
N TRP A 5 -39.46 -37.85 -40.69
CA TRP A 5 -38.49 -37.44 -39.65
C TRP A 5 -39.06 -37.43 -38.21
N VAL A 6 -40.27 -37.98 -37.99
CA VAL A 6 -40.96 -37.93 -36.67
C VAL A 6 -40.93 -39.28 -35.93
N MET A 7 -40.22 -40.30 -36.42
CA MET A 7 -40.22 -41.65 -35.81
C MET A 7 -38.83 -42.19 -35.48
N GLN A 8 -37.98 -41.38 -34.85
CA GLN A 8 -36.77 -41.87 -34.17
C GLN A 8 -36.49 -41.18 -32.83
N CYS A 9 -37.50 -40.53 -32.24
CA CYS A 9 -37.45 -39.91 -30.91
C CYS A 9 -37.54 -40.91 -29.73
N ALA A 10 -37.32 -42.22 -29.93
CA ALA A 10 -37.56 -43.23 -28.88
C ALA A 10 -36.36 -44.11 -28.49
N VAL A 11 -35.11 -43.77 -28.90
CA VAL A 11 -33.93 -44.57 -28.51
C VAL A 11 -32.77 -43.72 -27.95
N GLY A 12 -32.98 -42.43 -27.73
CA GLY A 12 -31.94 -41.50 -27.24
C GLY A 12 -32.07 -41.09 -25.77
N CYS A 13 -32.94 -41.71 -24.97
CA CYS A 13 -33.27 -41.26 -23.60
C CYS A 13 -32.75 -42.15 -22.47
N VAL A 14 -31.81 -43.08 -22.72
CA VAL A 14 -31.21 -43.92 -21.66
C VAL A 14 -29.68 -43.81 -21.62
N ALA A 15 -29.14 -42.61 -21.85
CA ALA A 15 -27.71 -42.33 -21.73
C ALA A 15 -27.40 -41.27 -20.65
N LEU A 16 -28.12 -41.30 -19.52
CA LEU A 16 -27.96 -40.32 -18.44
C LEU A 16 -27.65 -40.87 -17.04
N LEU A 17 -27.31 -42.15 -16.82
CA LEU A 17 -27.04 -42.63 -15.44
C LEU A 17 -25.93 -43.69 -15.26
N SER A 18 -24.75 -43.54 -15.86
CA SER A 18 -23.55 -44.23 -15.32
C SER A 18 -22.24 -43.73 -15.94
N VAL A 19 -21.77 -42.58 -15.48
CA VAL A 19 -20.34 -42.20 -15.60
C VAL A 19 -19.86 -41.81 -14.20
N VAL A 20 -19.58 -42.80 -13.35
CA VAL A 20 -18.63 -42.66 -12.24
C VAL A 20 -18.01 -44.03 -11.94
N VAL A 21 -16.71 -44.02 -11.65
CA VAL A 21 -15.87 -45.11 -11.12
C VAL A 21 -15.17 -45.99 -12.17
N THR A 22 -14.00 -45.56 -12.62
CA THR A 22 -12.71 -46.18 -12.26
C THR A 22 -11.56 -45.38 -12.88
N GLY A 23 -10.83 -44.63 -12.06
CA GLY A 23 -9.58 -44.00 -12.48
C GLY A 23 -8.47 -45.04 -12.55
N GLN A 24 -7.84 -45.19 -13.72
CA GLN A 24 -6.58 -45.91 -13.89
C GLN A 24 -5.43 -44.89 -13.82
N THR A 25 -4.67 -44.92 -12.72
CA THR A 25 -3.33 -44.33 -12.67
C THR A 25 -2.31 -45.41 -12.95
N THR A 26 -1.41 -45.12 -13.88
CA THR A 26 -0.27 -45.94 -14.29
C THR A 26 0.64 -46.24 -13.09
N GLY A 27 0.65 -47.49 -12.64
CA GLY A 27 1.59 -48.02 -11.64
C GLY A 27 2.92 -48.41 -12.28
N ASN A 28 4.01 -47.81 -11.81
CA ASN A 28 5.36 -48.16 -12.20
C ASN A 28 5.89 -49.27 -11.26
N GLN A 29 6.41 -50.36 -11.83
CA GLN A 29 6.91 -51.53 -11.09
C GLN A 29 8.28 -51.23 -10.47
N GLY A 30 8.38 -51.34 -9.15
CA GLY A 30 9.64 -51.40 -8.41
C GLY A 30 9.66 -52.64 -7.53
N ARG A 31 10.38 -53.67 -7.97
CA ARG A 31 10.55 -54.95 -7.28
C ARG A 31 11.60 -54.80 -6.17
N SER A 32 11.26 -55.07 -4.92
CA SER A 32 12.23 -55.15 -3.82
C SER A 32 12.16 -56.51 -3.13
N THR A 33 13.19 -57.29 -3.40
CA THR A 33 13.54 -58.57 -2.80
C THR A 33 13.69 -58.47 -1.28
N PHE A 34 13.10 -59.41 -0.56
CA PHE A 34 13.28 -59.62 0.87
C PHE A 34 14.74 -60.06 1.13
N LYS A 35 15.52 -59.25 1.85
CA LYS A 35 16.77 -59.67 2.49
C LYS A 35 16.70 -59.29 3.96
N THR A 36 16.62 -60.32 4.79
CA THR A 36 16.88 -60.29 6.22
C THR A 36 18.35 -59.98 6.44
N ASN A 37 18.66 -58.85 7.07
CA ASN A 37 19.90 -58.70 7.84
C ASN A 37 19.52 -58.15 9.20
N GLU A 38 19.79 -58.98 10.18
CA GLU A 38 19.70 -58.73 11.60
C GLU A 38 20.92 -57.89 11.98
N ASP A 39 20.73 -56.58 12.14
CA ASP A 39 21.70 -55.70 12.77
C ASP A 39 21.09 -55.15 14.07
N THR A 40 21.52 -55.79 15.15
CA THR A 40 21.29 -55.47 16.56
C THR A 40 21.62 -54.02 16.86
N HIS A 41 20.63 -53.11 16.85
CA HIS A 41 20.75 -51.78 17.46
C HIS A 41 19.54 -51.47 18.33
N ALA A 42 19.78 -51.58 19.63
CA ALA A 42 19.03 -51.17 20.83
C ALA A 42 17.75 -50.34 20.64
N PRO A 43 16.70 -50.56 21.47
CA PRO A 43 15.58 -49.65 21.53
C PRO A 43 16.08 -48.37 22.19
N SER A 44 16.51 -47.40 21.39
CA SER A 44 16.61 -46.04 21.88
C SER A 44 15.17 -45.58 22.09
N SER A 45 14.69 -45.74 23.31
CA SER A 45 13.71 -44.86 23.93
C SER A 45 14.23 -43.42 23.81
N ARG A 46 14.21 -42.87 22.60
CA ARG A 46 14.28 -41.43 22.41
C ARG A 46 12.95 -40.94 22.92
N MET A 47 12.94 -40.60 24.20
CA MET A 47 12.00 -39.66 24.78
C MET A 47 11.74 -38.62 23.70
N ARG A 48 10.51 -38.57 23.16
CA ARG A 48 10.12 -37.50 22.23
C ARG A 48 10.54 -36.22 22.93
N ARG A 49 11.57 -35.53 22.41
CA ARG A 49 12.04 -34.28 22.99
C ARG A 49 10.80 -33.40 23.11
N ARG A 50 10.42 -33.10 24.34
CA ARG A 50 9.31 -32.24 24.68
C ARG A 50 9.70 -30.85 24.18
N GLY A 51 9.37 -30.59 22.93
CA GLY A 51 9.85 -29.43 22.17
C GLY A 51 9.07 -29.32 20.87
N ARG A 52 7.75 -29.50 20.95
CA ARG A 52 6.82 -29.18 19.87
C ARG A 52 5.97 -28.00 20.30
N GLN A 53 6.62 -26.92 20.72
CA GLN A 53 5.97 -25.61 20.65
C GLN A 53 6.24 -25.10 19.24
N ASP A 54 5.23 -25.30 18.40
CA ASP A 54 4.79 -24.27 17.47
C ASP A 54 5.89 -23.50 16.71
N GLN A 55 6.74 -24.24 15.97
CA GLN A 55 7.66 -23.61 15.03
C GLN A 55 6.86 -22.73 14.06
N LEU A 56 7.10 -21.42 14.12
CA LEU A 56 6.44 -20.46 13.25
C LEU A 56 6.80 -20.74 11.79
N ARG A 57 5.82 -20.62 10.90
CA ARG A 57 5.92 -20.88 9.46
C ARG A 57 5.43 -19.68 8.66
N GLY A 58 5.83 -19.63 7.39
CA GLY A 58 5.42 -18.59 6.46
C GLY A 58 6.55 -17.62 6.12
N PRO A 59 6.29 -16.64 5.24
CA PRO A 59 7.31 -15.76 4.70
C PRO A 59 7.80 -14.70 5.70
N ASN A 60 7.04 -14.43 6.77
CA ASN A 60 7.34 -13.37 7.74
C ASN A 60 7.73 -13.92 9.11
N VAL A 61 8.69 -14.85 9.13
CA VAL A 61 9.28 -15.36 10.37
C VAL A 61 10.63 -14.69 10.59
N CYS A 62 10.77 -14.03 11.74
CA CYS A 62 11.96 -13.30 12.15
C CYS A 62 12.52 -13.87 13.47
N GLY A 63 13.75 -13.51 13.81
CA GLY A 63 14.43 -13.94 15.04
C GLY A 63 15.40 -15.08 14.82
N SER A 64 15.75 -15.78 15.90
CA SER A 64 16.71 -16.87 15.88
C SER A 64 16.01 -18.24 15.95
N ARG A 65 16.76 -19.32 15.74
CA ARG A 65 16.25 -20.70 15.84
C ARG A 65 15.60 -21.05 17.19
N PHE A 66 15.93 -20.32 18.25
CA PHE A 66 15.46 -20.56 19.61
C PHE A 66 14.42 -19.54 20.08
N HIS A 67 14.35 -18.38 19.42
CA HIS A 67 13.41 -17.31 19.72
C HIS A 67 12.87 -16.75 18.40
N SER A 68 12.02 -17.55 17.76
CA SER A 68 11.33 -17.17 16.53
C SER A 68 10.05 -16.43 16.85
N TYR A 69 9.78 -15.33 16.16
CA TYR A 69 8.56 -14.54 16.27
C TYR A 69 8.12 -14.08 14.87
N CYS A 70 6.85 -13.70 14.72
CA CYS A 70 6.42 -13.09 13.46
C CYS A 70 7.09 -11.73 13.29
N CYS A 71 7.57 -11.42 12.09
CA CYS A 71 8.21 -10.15 11.81
C CYS A 71 7.30 -8.96 12.20
N PRO A 72 7.86 -7.78 12.51
CA PRO A 72 7.08 -6.62 12.90
C PRO A 72 5.93 -6.34 11.92
N GLY A 73 4.71 -6.21 12.47
CA GLY A 73 3.51 -6.00 11.67
C GLY A 73 2.83 -7.27 11.16
N TRP A 74 3.25 -8.47 11.59
CA TRP A 74 2.63 -9.74 11.24
C TRP A 74 2.21 -10.52 12.49
N LYS A 75 1.10 -11.24 12.39
CA LYS A 75 0.59 -12.15 13.43
C LYS A 75 0.16 -13.48 12.83
N THR A 76 -0.12 -14.44 13.71
CA THR A 76 -0.67 -15.74 13.34
C THR A 76 -2.19 -15.74 13.29
N LEU A 77 -2.75 -16.74 12.62
CA LEU A 77 -4.16 -17.09 12.74
C LEU A 77 -4.47 -17.59 14.17
N PRO A 78 -5.71 -17.45 14.67
CA PRO A 78 -6.11 -18.01 15.97
C PRO A 78 -5.82 -19.51 16.03
N GLY A 79 -4.96 -19.94 16.96
CA GLY A 79 -4.55 -21.35 17.11
C GLY A 79 -3.58 -21.88 16.05
N GLY A 80 -3.04 -21.00 15.20
CA GLY A 80 -2.09 -21.35 14.15
C GLY A 80 -0.69 -20.78 14.38
N ASN A 81 0.27 -21.29 13.61
CA ASN A 81 1.69 -20.90 13.69
C ASN A 81 2.17 -20.19 12.41
N GLN A 82 1.26 -19.71 11.57
CA GLN A 82 1.60 -19.11 10.28
C GLN A 82 1.61 -17.59 10.34
N CYS A 83 2.76 -16.96 10.15
CA CYS A 83 2.94 -15.49 10.15
C CYS A 83 2.52 -14.87 8.80
N ILE A 84 1.23 -14.97 8.49
CA ILE A 84 0.65 -14.52 7.22
C ILE A 84 -0.39 -13.42 7.38
N VAL A 85 -0.78 -13.07 8.61
CA VAL A 85 -1.81 -12.07 8.86
C VAL A 85 -1.14 -10.73 9.13
N PRO A 86 -1.26 -9.72 8.25
CA PRO A 86 -0.73 -8.39 8.51
C PRO A 86 -1.54 -7.68 9.59
N ILE A 87 -0.87 -6.81 10.33
CA ILE A 87 -1.45 -5.98 11.39
C ILE A 87 -1.65 -4.56 10.84
N CYS A 88 -2.89 -4.08 10.88
CA CYS A 88 -3.23 -2.71 10.53
C CYS A 88 -3.56 -1.92 11.81
N ARG A 89 -3.03 -0.69 11.92
CA ARG A 89 -3.34 0.24 13.03
C ARG A 89 -4.81 0.66 13.07
N ASN A 90 -5.44 0.74 11.90
CA ASN A 90 -6.83 1.13 11.72
C ASN A 90 -7.61 0.00 11.04
N SER A 91 -8.89 -0.13 11.36
CA SER A 91 -9.79 -1.05 10.65
C SER A 91 -9.99 -0.58 9.22
N CYS A 92 -9.87 -1.50 8.25
CA CYS A 92 -9.93 -1.19 6.83
C CYS A 92 -11.35 -0.98 6.28
N GLY A 93 -12.42 -0.97 7.10
CA GLY A 93 -13.80 -0.82 6.62
C GLY A 93 -14.16 -1.86 5.55
N ASP A 94 -14.60 -1.40 4.38
CA ASP A 94 -14.96 -2.24 3.21
C ASP A 94 -13.74 -2.88 2.50
N GLY A 95 -12.52 -2.63 2.98
CA GLY A 95 -11.29 -3.22 2.49
C GLY A 95 -10.71 -4.30 3.40
N PHE A 96 -9.58 -4.88 3.00
CA PHE A 96 -8.85 -5.86 3.80
C PHE A 96 -7.41 -5.40 4.07
N CYS A 97 -6.84 -5.81 5.20
CA CYS A 97 -5.44 -5.53 5.52
C CYS A 97 -4.55 -6.44 4.64
N SER A 98 -3.85 -5.86 3.66
CA SER A 98 -3.00 -6.63 2.74
C SER A 98 -1.52 -6.58 3.10
N ARG A 99 -1.09 -5.52 3.81
CA ARG A 99 0.28 -5.33 4.29
C ARG A 99 0.24 -4.64 5.66
N PRO A 100 1.33 -4.69 6.44
CA PRO A 100 1.38 -3.96 7.72
C PRO A 100 1.01 -2.48 7.53
N ASN A 101 0.02 -2.02 8.30
CA ASN A 101 -0.56 -0.66 8.22
C ASN A 101 -1.10 -0.23 6.84
N MET A 102 -1.45 -1.18 5.97
CA MET A 102 -1.95 -0.89 4.64
C MET A 102 -3.16 -1.78 4.29
N CYS A 103 -4.25 -1.12 3.92
CA CYS A 103 -5.50 -1.69 3.47
C CYS A 103 -5.57 -1.71 1.95
N THR A 104 -6.13 -2.78 1.38
CA THR A 104 -6.60 -2.82 -0.01
C THR A 104 -8.10 -2.65 0.00
N CYS A 105 -8.55 -1.58 -0.65
CA CYS A 105 -9.93 -1.14 -0.66
C CYS A 105 -10.72 -1.82 -1.79
N ALA A 106 -12.06 -1.77 -1.71
CA ALA A 106 -12.94 -2.37 -2.72
C ALA A 106 -12.73 -1.83 -4.15
N ASN A 107 -12.20 -0.61 -4.30
CA ASN A 107 -11.83 0.00 -5.57
C ASN A 107 -10.43 -0.44 -6.09
N GLY A 108 -9.75 -1.37 -5.40
CA GLY A 108 -8.40 -1.82 -5.72
C GLY A 108 -7.28 -0.88 -5.23
N GLN A 109 -7.62 0.25 -4.59
CA GLN A 109 -6.64 1.19 -4.06
C GLN A 109 -5.98 0.64 -2.79
N ILE A 110 -4.68 0.90 -2.65
CA ILE A 110 -3.90 0.55 -1.45
C ILE A 110 -3.69 1.82 -0.63
N ALA A 111 -4.20 1.86 0.61
CA ALA A 111 -4.17 3.03 1.48
C ALA A 111 -4.18 2.65 2.98
N PRO A 112 -3.84 3.55 3.93
CA PRO A 112 -3.85 3.24 5.36
C PRO A 112 -5.24 2.91 5.96
N SER A 113 -6.33 3.31 5.30
CA SER A 113 -7.71 2.95 5.66
C SER A 113 -8.62 3.07 4.44
N CYS A 114 -9.67 2.24 4.37
CA CYS A 114 -10.75 2.37 3.39
C CYS A 114 -12.00 2.86 4.11
N GLY A 115 -12.80 3.70 3.46
CA GLY A 115 -13.98 4.28 4.11
C GLY A 115 -13.66 5.48 5.01
N ALA A 116 -12.50 6.12 4.83
CA ALA A 116 -12.53 7.56 4.95
C ALA A 116 -13.47 8.05 3.84
N LYS A 117 -14.71 8.41 4.22
CA LYS A 117 -15.28 9.64 3.68
C LYS A 117 -14.28 10.75 4.00
N SER A 118 -13.22 10.86 3.21
CA SER A 118 -12.57 12.13 3.02
C SER A 118 -13.70 13.02 2.51
N GLY A 119 -14.22 13.93 3.31
CA GLY A 119 -15.27 14.89 2.90
C GLY A 119 -14.79 15.87 1.81
N SER A 120 -13.82 15.45 1.01
CA SER A 120 -13.06 16.19 0.01
C SER A 120 -12.04 15.21 -0.60
N GLN A 121 -12.51 14.08 -1.16
CA GLN A 121 -11.63 13.25 -1.97
C GLN A 121 -11.44 13.94 -3.33
N CYS A 122 -10.69 15.04 -3.35
CA CYS A 122 -10.00 15.42 -4.57
C CYS A 122 -8.89 14.41 -4.80
N ASN A 123 -8.80 13.90 -6.02
CA ASN A 123 -7.58 13.30 -6.55
C ASN A 123 -6.39 14.29 -6.46
N ILE A 124 -6.68 15.58 -6.41
CA ILE A 124 -5.72 16.69 -6.28
C ILE A 124 -5.51 17.18 -4.83
N ARG A 125 -4.26 17.41 -4.43
CA ARG A 125 -3.91 17.97 -3.10
C ARG A 125 -3.69 19.47 -3.19
N CYS A 126 -4.61 20.26 -2.62
CA CYS A 126 -4.53 21.71 -2.63
C CYS A 126 -3.59 22.23 -1.52
N MET A 127 -2.68 23.14 -1.86
CA MET A 127 -1.75 23.80 -0.93
C MET A 127 -2.22 25.21 -0.56
N ASN A 128 -1.52 25.86 0.38
CA ASN A 128 -1.73 27.28 0.77
C ASN A 128 -3.18 27.64 1.17
N GLY A 129 -3.93 26.69 1.73
CA GLY A 129 -5.33 26.92 2.13
C GLY A 129 -6.35 26.79 0.99
N GLY A 130 -5.97 26.22 -0.16
CA GLY A 130 -6.90 25.90 -1.23
C GLY A 130 -7.97 24.89 -0.82
N VAL A 131 -9.20 25.11 -1.25
CA VAL A 131 -10.34 24.23 -0.99
C VAL A 131 -10.56 23.32 -2.19
N CYS A 132 -10.59 22.01 -1.96
CA CYS A 132 -10.94 21.04 -2.98
C CYS A 132 -12.43 21.12 -3.32
N ALA A 133 -12.78 21.20 -4.60
CA ALA A 133 -14.12 21.03 -5.11
C ALA A 133 -14.07 20.25 -6.44
N GLU A 134 -14.76 19.10 -6.51
CA GLU A 134 -14.92 18.31 -7.76
C GLU A 134 -13.60 18.05 -8.51
N ASP A 135 -12.58 17.53 -7.83
CA ASP A 135 -11.24 17.25 -8.39
C ASP A 135 -10.44 18.47 -8.88
N HIS A 136 -10.91 19.68 -8.59
CA HIS A 136 -10.19 20.93 -8.81
C HIS A 136 -9.91 21.67 -7.50
N CYS A 137 -8.78 22.36 -7.44
CA CYS A 137 -8.46 23.23 -6.30
C CYS A 137 -9.00 24.64 -6.55
N LYS A 138 -9.89 25.10 -5.65
CA LYS A 138 -10.26 26.51 -5.54
C LYS A 138 -9.19 27.22 -4.73
N CYS A 139 -8.33 27.97 -5.41
CA CYS A 139 -7.24 28.69 -4.78
C CYS A 139 -7.71 29.98 -4.09
N PRO A 140 -7.13 30.33 -2.93
CA PRO A 140 -7.35 31.63 -2.32
C PRO A 140 -6.75 32.75 -3.17
N LYS A 141 -7.22 33.99 -2.94
CA LYS A 141 -6.70 35.17 -3.65
C LYS A 141 -5.17 35.25 -3.52
N GLY A 142 -4.49 35.48 -4.65
CA GLY A 142 -3.03 35.57 -4.72
C GLY A 142 -2.30 34.23 -4.89
N TYR A 143 -3.00 33.12 -5.11
CA TYR A 143 -2.42 31.83 -5.50
C TYR A 143 -3.09 31.26 -6.74
N VAL A 144 -2.30 30.61 -7.60
CA VAL A 144 -2.72 30.00 -8.86
C VAL A 144 -2.04 28.65 -9.07
N GLY A 145 -2.41 27.98 -10.15
CA GLY A 145 -1.94 26.65 -10.53
C GLY A 145 -2.85 25.54 -10.03
N THR A 146 -2.65 24.34 -10.57
CA THR A 146 -3.49 23.16 -10.31
C THR A 146 -3.57 22.82 -8.81
N TYR A 147 -2.46 22.96 -8.08
CA TYR A 147 -2.37 22.66 -6.65
C TYR A 147 -2.33 23.91 -5.75
N CYS A 148 -2.60 25.11 -6.28
CA CYS A 148 -2.46 26.39 -5.57
C CYS A 148 -1.05 26.65 -5.01
N GLY A 149 -0.02 26.13 -5.68
CA GLY A 149 1.38 26.25 -5.26
C GLY A 149 2.08 27.52 -5.77
N GLN A 150 1.53 28.19 -6.79
CA GLN A 150 2.17 29.33 -7.42
C GLN A 150 1.59 30.64 -6.85
N PRO A 151 2.39 31.46 -6.16
CA PRO A 151 1.93 32.77 -5.70
C PRO A 151 1.84 33.78 -6.85
N VAL A 152 0.92 34.73 -6.73
CA VAL A 152 0.71 35.84 -7.66
C VAL A 152 0.98 37.16 -6.94
N CYS A 153 1.77 38.03 -7.58
CA CYS A 153 1.94 39.42 -7.15
C CYS A 153 1.17 40.33 -8.11
N GLU A 154 0.17 41.05 -7.63
CA GLU A 154 -0.69 41.92 -8.47
C GLU A 154 0.10 43.08 -9.09
N SER A 155 1.03 43.67 -8.33
CA SER A 155 1.90 44.74 -8.82
C SER A 155 3.20 44.25 -9.47
N GLY A 156 3.44 42.93 -9.46
CA GLY A 156 4.71 42.34 -9.88
C GLY A 156 5.90 42.72 -8.98
N CYS A 157 6.97 41.94 -9.07
CA CYS A 157 8.24 42.28 -8.43
C CYS A 157 9.13 43.01 -9.44
N GLN A 158 9.67 44.16 -9.06
CA GLN A 158 10.61 44.92 -9.90
C GLN A 158 12.04 44.41 -9.76
N ASN A 159 12.93 44.89 -10.63
CA ASN A 159 14.38 44.66 -10.56
C ASN A 159 14.79 43.17 -10.47
N GLY A 160 14.02 42.28 -11.12
CA GLY A 160 14.28 40.84 -11.13
C GLY A 160 13.91 40.11 -9.85
N GLY A 161 13.12 40.73 -8.96
CA GLY A 161 12.58 40.06 -7.78
C GLY A 161 11.65 38.89 -8.14
N ARG A 162 11.53 37.91 -7.24
CA ARG A 162 10.69 36.72 -7.43
C ARG A 162 9.51 36.71 -6.46
N CYS A 163 8.31 36.43 -6.97
CA CYS A 163 7.13 36.22 -6.12
C CYS A 163 7.31 34.97 -5.26
N ILE A 164 7.33 35.15 -3.94
CA ILE A 164 7.40 34.06 -2.95
C ILE A 164 6.12 33.90 -2.15
N GLY A 165 5.22 34.88 -2.24
CA GLY A 165 3.90 34.86 -1.60
C GLY A 165 2.97 35.89 -2.25
N PRO A 166 1.69 35.92 -1.85
CA PRO A 166 0.72 36.88 -2.36
C PRO A 166 1.20 38.30 -2.03
N ASN A 167 1.46 39.10 -3.06
CA ASN A 167 2.04 40.45 -2.96
C ASN A 167 3.32 40.51 -2.10
N ARG A 168 4.11 39.42 -2.08
CA ARG A 168 5.41 39.37 -1.40
C ARG A 168 6.51 38.96 -2.38
N CYS A 169 7.47 39.86 -2.53
CA CYS A 169 8.64 39.67 -3.38
C CYS A 169 9.89 39.31 -2.58
N ALA A 170 10.64 38.35 -3.10
CA ALA A 170 12.04 38.13 -2.73
C ALA A 170 12.90 38.96 -3.67
N CYS A 171 13.60 39.94 -3.10
CA CYS A 171 14.44 40.86 -3.86
C CYS A 171 15.82 40.28 -4.13
N VAL A 172 16.39 40.66 -5.27
CA VAL A 172 17.81 40.43 -5.55
C VAL A 172 18.64 41.30 -4.61
N TYR A 173 19.86 40.85 -4.31
CA TYR A 173 20.78 41.60 -3.45
C TYR A 173 20.94 43.05 -3.93
N GLY A 174 20.88 44.01 -3.00
CA GLY A 174 20.94 45.44 -3.32
C GLY A 174 19.59 46.10 -3.60
N PHE A 175 18.47 45.37 -3.55
CA PHE A 175 17.13 45.94 -3.62
C PHE A 175 16.30 45.61 -2.37
N THR A 176 15.40 46.50 -2.00
CA THR A 176 14.53 46.42 -0.83
C THR A 176 13.17 47.07 -1.12
N GLY A 177 12.23 46.95 -0.18
CA GLY A 177 10.85 47.37 -0.35
C GLY A 177 9.90 46.22 -0.70
N PRO A 178 8.58 46.42 -0.55
CA PRO A 178 7.56 45.39 -0.79
C PRO A 178 7.60 44.80 -2.21
N GLN A 179 7.97 45.61 -3.22
CA GLN A 179 8.08 45.19 -4.63
C GLN A 179 9.51 45.28 -5.17
N CYS A 180 10.51 45.34 -4.30
CA CYS A 180 11.91 45.49 -4.69
C CYS A 180 12.20 46.77 -5.48
N GLU A 181 11.41 47.81 -5.25
CA GLU A 181 11.47 49.09 -5.97
C GLU A 181 12.59 50.02 -5.45
N ARG A 182 13.08 49.79 -4.22
CA ARG A 182 14.10 50.64 -3.60
C ARG A 182 15.47 50.02 -3.76
N VAL A 183 16.43 50.78 -4.26
CA VAL A 183 17.85 50.38 -4.22
C VAL A 183 18.38 50.56 -2.80
N CYS A 184 19.04 49.54 -2.28
CA CYS A 184 19.72 49.60 -1.00
C CYS A 184 21.02 50.40 -1.18
N THR A 185 20.99 51.68 -0.81
CA THR A 185 22.17 52.55 -0.87
C THR A 185 23.02 52.40 0.40
N PRO A 186 24.31 52.76 0.35
CA PRO A 186 25.21 52.69 1.52
C PRO A 186 24.71 53.49 2.73
N GLU A 187 24.01 54.61 2.48
CA GLU A 187 23.36 55.43 3.51
C GLU A 187 22.24 54.67 4.25
N MET A 188 21.48 53.83 3.53
CA MET A 188 20.39 53.04 4.10
C MET A 188 20.90 51.85 4.93
N ILE A 189 22.06 51.29 4.58
CA ILE A 189 22.74 50.25 5.37
C ILE A 189 23.20 50.80 6.73
N LYS A 190 23.71 52.04 6.77
CA LYS A 190 24.07 52.72 8.03
C LYS A 190 22.87 52.90 8.95
N LEU A 191 21.69 53.19 8.42
CA LEU A 191 20.45 53.33 9.20
C LEU A 191 19.94 52.00 9.77
N LEU A 192 20.09 50.88 9.05
CA LEU A 192 19.70 49.56 9.54
C LEU A 192 20.70 48.99 10.56
N ALA A 193 21.99 49.29 10.42
CA ALA A 193 23.03 48.89 11.37
C ALA A 193 23.13 49.82 12.59
N GLY A 194 22.64 51.07 12.47
CA GLY A 194 22.75 52.12 13.50
C GLY A 194 21.79 51.99 14.68
N GLY A 195 20.87 51.02 14.67
CA GLY A 195 19.95 50.76 15.78
C GLY A 195 20.57 50.02 16.98
N LEU A 196 21.87 49.74 16.97
CA LEU A 196 22.59 49.02 18.04
C LEU A 196 23.54 49.90 18.87
N LEU A 197 23.54 51.22 18.67
CA LEU A 197 24.43 52.15 19.39
C LEU A 197 23.64 53.31 20.04
N SER A 198 22.59 53.00 20.79
CA SER A 198 21.95 53.93 21.72
C SER A 198 21.82 53.29 23.09
#